data_AF-A0A3A3H352-F1
#
_entry.id   AF-A0A3A3H352-F1
#
_cell.length_a   1.000
_cell.length_b   1.000
_cell.length_c   1.000
_cell.angle_alpha   90.00
_cell.angle_beta   90.00
_cell.angle_gamma   90.00
#
_symmetry.space_group_name_H-M   'P 1'
#
loop_
_entity.id
_entity.type
_entity.pdbx_description
1 polymer ?
#
loop_
_entity_poly.entity_id
_entity_poly.type
_entity_poly.pdbx_seq_one_letter_code
_entity_poly.pdbx_strand_id
1 'polypeptide(L)' 'MLKWILAYFGFQLILFLILLLVARKKDRRLHLQRAEEVPDGCIPTREVSRDPSTGQIVTVYYDPATGKRYYLHEDAKSKQ' A
#
# COMPACT_ATOMS: atom_id res chain seq x y z
N MET A 1 7.97 -39.20 22.75
CA MET A 1 7.09 -38.94 21.60
C MET A 1 6.27 -37.67 21.78
N LEU A 2 5.31 -37.62 22.72
CA LEU A 2 4.44 -36.46 22.93
C LEU A 2 5.16 -35.14 23.24
N LYS A 3 6.23 -35.18 24.04
CA LYS A 3 7.06 -33.99 24.35
C LYS A 3 7.69 -33.35 23.10
N TRP A 4 8.16 -34.17 22.17
CA TRP A 4 8.76 -33.71 20.91
C TRP A 4 7.70 -33.14 19.97
N ILE A 5 6.52 -33.76 19.94
CA ILE A 5 5.35 -33.25 19.20
C ILE A 5 4.94 -31.88 19.74
N LEU A 6 4.85 -31.73 21.07
CA LEU A 6 4.47 -30.47 21.70
C LEU A 6 5.52 -29.37 21.46
N ALA A 7 6.81 -29.71 21.51
CA ALA A 7 7.90 -28.78 21.19
C ALA A 7 7.87 -28.35 19.72
N TYR A 8 7.61 -29.28 18.79
CA TYR A 8 7.50 -29.00 17.36
C TYR A 8 6.35 -28.01 17.08
N PHE A 9 5.16 -28.26 17.60
CA PHE A 9 4.02 -27.36 17.43
C PHE A 9 4.22 -26.01 18.14
N GLY A 10 4.85 -26.01 19.33
CA GLY A 10 5.21 -24.77 20.02
C GLY A 10 6.16 -23.91 19.21
N PHE A 11 7.19 -24.50 18.62
CA PHE A 11 8.12 -23.81 17.72
C PHE A 11 7.40 -23.30 16.46
N GLN A 12 6.54 -24.11 15.84
CA GLN A 12 5.76 -23.74 14.66
C GLN A 12 4.87 -22.52 14.94
N LEU A 13 4.21 -22.48 16.10
CA LEU A 13 3.36 -21.37 16.52
C LEU A 13 4.16 -20.08 16.70
N ILE A 14 5.32 -20.16 17.36
CA ILE A 14 6.21 -19.01 17.57
C ILE A 14 6.71 -18.47 16.23
N LEU A 15 7.16 -19.35 15.34
CA LEU A 15 7.62 -18.97 14.00
C LEU A 15 6.50 -18.28 13.21
N PHE A 16 5.28 -18.82 13.27
CA PHE A 16 4.11 -18.24 12.61
C PHE A 16 3.79 -16.82 13.14
N LEU A 17 3.85 -16.62 14.46
CA LEU A 17 3.64 -15.30 15.07
C LEU A 17 4.70 -14.29 14.62
N ILE A 18 5.97 -14.70 14.53
CA ILE A 18 7.05 -13.84 14.02
C ILE A 18 6.77 -13.43 12.57
N LEU A 19 6.37 -14.38 11.72
CA LEU A 19 6.02 -14.10 10.33
C LEU A 19 4.83 -13.13 10.21
N LEU A 20 3.81 -13.28 11.06
CA LEU A 20 2.68 -12.35 11.12
C LEU A 20 3.11 -10.92 11.48
N LEU A 21 4.01 -10.76 12.46
CA LEU A 21 4.53 -9.45 12.84
C LEU A 21 5.33 -8.80 11.70
N VAL A 22 6.15 -9.58 10.99
CA VAL A 22 6.90 -9.11 9.82
C VAL A 22 5.95 -8.73 8.67
N ALA A 23 4.93 -9.56 8.40
CA ALA A 23 3.92 -9.29 7.39
C ALA A 23 3.15 -8.01 7.68
N ARG A 24 2.75 -7.79 8.94
CA ARG A 24 2.05 -6.57 9.37
C ARG A 24 2.86 -5.29 9.11
N LYS A 25 4.19 -5.35 9.26
CA LYS A 25 5.08 -4.22 8.92
C LYS A 25 5.16 -3.99 7.41
N LYS A 26 5.10 -5.06 6.60
CA LYS A 26 5.09 -4.97 5.14
C LYS A 26 3.76 -4.41 4.63
N ASP A 27 2.63 -4.83 5.17
CA ASP A 27 1.32 -4.28 4.80
C ASP A 27 1.20 -2.78 5.10
N ARG A 28 1.79 -2.32 6.21
CA ARG A 28 1.83 -0.88 6.51
C ARG A 28 2.56 -0.05 5.43
N ARG A 29 3.51 -0.64 4.69
CA ARG A 29 4.21 0.05 3.58
C ARG A 29 3.33 0.24 2.35
N LEU A 30 2.32 -0.61 2.14
CA LEU A 30 1.38 -0.47 1.02
C LEU A 30 0.39 0.68 1.27
N HIS A 31 0.03 0.93 2.53
CA HIS A 31 -0.87 2.03 2.88
C HIS A 31 -0.20 3.42 2.87
N LEU A 32 1.12 3.50 3.04
CA LEU A 32 1.87 4.76 3.05
C LEU A 32 2.20 5.32 1.66
N GLN A 33 1.99 4.54 0.59
CA GLN A 33 2.18 5.01 -0.79
C GLN A 33 0.93 5.65 -1.39
N ARG A 34 -0.17 5.72 -0.64
CA ARG A 34 -1.30 6.58 -0.99
C ARG A 34 -0.85 8.02 -0.74
N ALA A 35 -0.14 8.58 -1.70
CA ALA A 35 0.22 9.99 -1.70
C ALA A 35 -1.10 10.77 -1.82
N GLU A 36 -1.63 11.18 -0.66
CA GLU A 36 -2.85 11.96 -0.54
C GLU A 36 -2.63 13.41 -0.96
N GLU A 37 -1.37 13.86 -0.97
CA GLU A 37 -1.01 15.24 -1.25
C GLU A 37 0.03 15.32 -2.37
N VAL A 38 -0.36 15.95 -3.47
CA VAL A 38 0.54 16.37 -4.55
C VAL A 38 1.05 17.77 -4.18
N PRO A 39 2.37 18.01 -4.16
CA PRO A 39 2.91 19.34 -3.90
C PRO A 39 2.50 20.35 -4.99
N ASP A 40 2.23 21.58 -4.57
CA ASP A 40 1.82 22.67 -5.46
C ASP A 40 2.84 22.90 -6.59
N GLY A 41 2.35 22.94 -7.83
CA GLY A 41 3.17 23.12 -9.04
C GLY A 41 3.35 21.88 -9.92
N CYS A 42 2.81 20.72 -9.52
CA CYS A 42 2.80 19.54 -10.39
C CYS A 42 1.76 19.67 -11.52
N ILE A 43 2.14 19.22 -12.72
CA ILE A 43 1.27 19.22 -13.90
C ILE A 43 0.57 17.86 -13.99
N PRO A 44 -0.77 17.82 -14.10
CA PRO A 44 -1.48 16.56 -14.32
C PRO A 44 -1.11 16.01 -15.70
N THR A 45 -0.72 14.74 -15.74
CA THR A 45 -0.52 14.04 -17.01
C THR A 45 -1.84 13.44 -17.51
N ARG A 46 -1.88 13.03 -18.78
CA ARG A 46 -3.06 12.36 -19.37
C ARG A 46 -3.22 10.91 -18.91
N GLU A 47 -2.35 10.42 -18.05
CA GLU A 47 -2.42 9.07 -17.51
C GLU A 47 -3.38 9.02 -16.32
N VAL A 48 -4.59 8.52 -16.57
CA VAL A 48 -5.61 8.27 -15.55
C VAL A 48 -5.90 6.78 -15.55
N SER A 49 -5.68 6.11 -14.41
CA SER A 49 -6.05 4.71 -14.22
C SER A 49 -7.29 4.62 -13.35
N ARG A 50 -8.28 3.84 -13.77
CA ARG A 50 -9.50 3.60 -13.00
C ARG A 50 -9.61 2.12 -12.70
N ASP A 51 -9.65 1.78 -11.42
CA ASP A 51 -9.87 0.41 -10.99
C ASP A 51 -11.38 0.06 -11.16
N PRO A 52 -11.74 -0.94 -12.00
CA PRO A 52 -13.12 -1.32 -12.21
C PRO A 52 -13.77 -2.00 -10.99
N SER A 53 -12.96 -2.52 -10.06
CA SER A 53 -13.43 -3.26 -8.88
C SER A 53 -13.69 -2.35 -7.67
N THR A 54 -12.88 -1.31 -7.49
CA THR A 54 -12.98 -0.38 -6.35
C THR A 54 -13.49 1.00 -6.73
N GLY A 55 -13.48 1.35 -8.02
CA GLY A 55 -13.84 2.68 -8.49
C GLY A 55 -12.82 3.77 -8.15
N GLN A 56 -11.66 3.42 -7.59
CA GLN A 56 -10.58 4.36 -7.29
C GLN A 56 -9.99 4.91 -8.60
N ILE A 57 -9.81 6.22 -8.66
CA ILE A 57 -9.19 6.91 -9.79
C ILE A 57 -7.78 7.31 -9.37
N VAL A 58 -6.78 6.89 -10.13
CA VAL A 58 -5.39 7.26 -9.93
C VAL A 58 -4.98 8.20 -11.04
N THR A 59 -4.71 9.46 -10.68
CA THR A 59 -4.22 10.47 -11.62
C THR A 59 -2.72 10.65 -11.40
N VAL A 60 -1.94 10.52 -12.47
CA VAL A 60 -0.48 10.71 -12.40
C VAL A 60 -0.13 12.18 -12.60
N TYR A 61 0.57 12.76 -11.63
CA TYR A 61 1.10 14.12 -11.66
C TYR A 61 2.61 14.08 -11.89
N TYR A 62 3.11 15.02 -12.69
CA TYR A 62 4.52 15.19 -12.97
C TYR A 62 5.01 16.52 -12.43
N ASP A 63 6.11 16.49 -11.67
CA ASP A 63 6.80 17.70 -11.21
C ASP A 63 7.93 18.04 -12.20
N PRO A 64 7.82 19.15 -12.97
CA PRO A 64 8.86 19.57 -13.89
C PRO A 64 10.13 20.10 -13.20
N ALA A 65 10.05 20.52 -11.93
CA ALA A 65 11.19 21.05 -11.19
C ALA A 65 12.09 19.93 -10.65
N THR A 66 11.50 18.81 -10.22
CA THR A 66 12.25 17.69 -9.64
C THR A 66 12.34 16.45 -10.53
N GLY A 67 11.52 16.38 -11.59
CA GLY A 67 11.41 15.22 -12.47
C GLY A 67 10.68 14.02 -11.84
N LYS A 68 10.06 14.21 -10.66
CA LYS A 68 9.37 13.15 -9.92
C LYS A 68 7.93 12.96 -10.41
N ARG A 69 7.42 11.75 -10.21
CA ARG A 69 6.03 11.37 -10.50
C ARG A 69 5.30 11.11 -9.18
N TYR A 70 4.09 11.65 -9.09
CA TYR A 70 3.21 11.52 -7.94
C TYR A 70 1.91 10.86 -8.39
N TYR A 71 1.37 9.97 -7.54
CA TYR A 71 0.16 9.21 -7.82
C TYR A 71 -0.91 9.69 -6.85
N LEU A 72 -1.86 10.48 -7.34
CA LEU A 72 -2.99 10.93 -6.53
C LEU A 72 -4.12 9.93 -6.66
N HIS A 73 -4.55 9.38 -5.53
CA HIS A 73 -5.72 8.51 -5.47
C HIS A 73 -6.94 9.35 -5.13
N GLU A 74 -7.80 9.61 -6.11
CA GLU A 74 -9.12 10.21 -5.90
C GLU A 74 -10.15 9.09 -5.65
N ASP A 75 -10.84 9.18 -4.51
CA ASP A 75 -12.01 8.37 -4.24
C ASP A 75 -13.20 8.93 -5.02
N ALA A 76 -13.86 8.09 -5.84
CA ALA A 76 -15.02 8.49 -6.65
C ALA A 76 -16.22 9.04 -5.87
N LYS A 77 -16.17 9.04 -4.52
CA LYS A 77 -17.21 9.57 -3.63
C LYS A 77 -16.98 11.00 -3.15
N SER A 78 -15.85 11.65 -3.43
CA SER A 78 -15.58 13.01 -2.89
C SER A 78 -16.25 14.16 -3.68
N LYS A 79 -17.01 13.85 -4.74
CA LYS A 79 -17.68 14.84 -5.61
C LYS A 79 -19.22 14.80 -5.51
N GLN A 80 -19.77 14.48 -4.33
CA GLN A 80 -21.20 14.66 -4.05
C GLN A 80 -21.44 15.82 -3.10
#